data_AF-A0A847XSK9-F1
#
_entry.id   AF-A0A847XSK9-F1
#
_cell.length_a   1.000
_cell.length_b   1.000
_cell.length_c   1.000
_cell.angle_alpha   90.00
_cell.angle_beta   90.00
_cell.angle_gamma   90.00
#
_symmetry.space_group_name_H-M   'P 1'
#
loop_
_entity.id
_entity.type
_entity.pdbx_description
1 polymer ?
#
loop_
_entity_poly.entity_id
_entity_poly.type
_entity_poly.pdbx_seq_one_letter_code
_entity_poly.pdbx_strand_id
1 'polypeptide(L)'
;MTTRREFIRNAALGTAAVTFSANSYARILGANDRIRVGIVGFSDRFRSSLSPAFLSLADELNFEFTALSDLWSIRREEADKFYKSRGITLRLARNNEELYNGKDTDAVIVSTADFQHALHCAEAVNAGCDVYCEKPFAETMADARIALEAVQQTGKIVQIGSQRRSAANYIAADQYIKSGKFGKIVMVEMTWNVNQPGRWRRPNVVPRLREADTDWNRFQMNRPPTAFDARKYLEFRLFWPYSSGIPGQWMAHQIDTVHWFTDLAHPRTVVANGGI
;
A
#
# COMPACT_ATOMS: atom_id res chain seq x y z
N MET A 1 -27.24 3.39 -41.46
CA MET A 1 -26.54 2.66 -40.39
C MET A 1 -27.10 3.15 -39.07
N THR A 2 -27.90 2.35 -38.38
CA THR A 2 -28.42 2.67 -37.04
C THR A 2 -27.28 2.55 -36.03
N THR A 3 -27.09 3.57 -35.21
CA THR A 3 -26.05 3.53 -34.17
C THR A 3 -26.51 2.64 -33.02
N ARG A 4 -25.55 2.02 -32.31
CA ARG A 4 -25.82 1.18 -31.11
C ARG A 4 -26.68 1.92 -30.06
N ARG A 5 -26.61 3.27 -30.06
CA ARG A 5 -27.37 4.19 -29.22
C ARG A 5 -28.86 4.29 -29.60
N GLU A 6 -29.18 4.24 -30.90
CA GLU A 6 -30.57 4.27 -31.39
C GLU A 6 -31.27 2.93 -31.19
N PHE A 7 -30.53 1.81 -31.30
CA PHE A 7 -31.06 0.47 -31.03
C PHE A 7 -31.48 0.31 -29.56
N ILE A 8 -30.65 0.76 -28.61
CA ILE A 8 -30.95 0.70 -27.18
C ILE A 8 -32.12 1.63 -26.81
N ARG A 9 -32.20 2.82 -27.42
CA ARG A 9 -33.31 3.75 -27.18
C ARG A 9 -34.65 3.18 -27.65
N ASN A 10 -34.66 2.45 -28.76
CA ASN A 10 -35.87 1.85 -29.32
C ASN A 10 -36.27 0.54 -28.63
N ALA A 11 -35.31 -0.21 -28.07
CA ALA A 11 -35.58 -1.40 -27.26
C ALA A 11 -36.30 -1.07 -25.92
N ALA A 12 -36.12 0.15 -25.40
CA ALA A 12 -36.74 0.59 -24.15
C ALA A 12 -38.25 0.91 -24.26
N LEU A 13 -38.80 1.02 -25.48
CA LEU A 13 -40.23 1.33 -25.71
C LEU A 13 -41.13 0.07 -25.77
N GLY A 14 -40.55 -1.13 -25.71
CA GLY A 14 -41.26 -2.39 -25.99
C GLY A 14 -41.49 -3.35 -24.83
N THR A 15 -41.06 -3.04 -23.60
CA THR A 15 -41.20 -3.96 -22.46
C THR A 15 -41.79 -3.27 -21.25
N ALA A 16 -42.79 -3.95 -20.66
CA ALA A 16 -43.66 -3.54 -19.57
C ALA A 16 -42.98 -2.73 -18.45
N ALA A 17 -43.75 -1.79 -17.89
CA ALA A 17 -43.41 -0.95 -16.76
C ALA A 17 -42.85 -1.78 -15.58
N VAL A 18 -41.53 -1.80 -15.44
CA VAL A 18 -40.85 -2.16 -14.20
C VAL A 18 -40.62 -0.85 -13.45
N THR A 19 -41.31 -0.67 -12.33
CA THR A 19 -41.13 0.45 -11.41
C THR A 19 -39.75 0.36 -10.75
N PHE A 20 -38.74 0.88 -11.45
CA PHE A 20 -37.43 1.12 -10.88
C PHE A 20 -37.53 2.31 -9.92
N SER A 21 -37.33 2.07 -8.62
CA SER A 21 -37.23 3.14 -7.63
C SER A 21 -36.11 4.12 -8.03
N ALA A 22 -36.28 5.41 -7.74
CA ALA A 22 -35.29 6.46 -8.01
C ALA A 22 -33.89 6.16 -7.42
N ASN A 23 -33.81 5.31 -6.38
CA ASN A 23 -32.55 4.82 -5.81
C ASN A 23 -31.76 3.89 -6.73
N SER A 24 -32.38 3.28 -7.75
CA SER A 24 -31.66 2.48 -8.74
C SER A 24 -31.00 3.33 -9.84
N TYR A 25 -31.57 4.50 -10.15
CA TYR A 25 -30.94 5.49 -11.03
C TYR A 25 -29.77 6.21 -10.36
N ALA A 26 -29.72 6.23 -9.02
CA ALA A 26 -28.56 6.69 -8.26
C ALA A 26 -27.37 5.71 -8.31
N ARG A 27 -27.53 4.49 -8.87
CA ARG A 27 -26.39 3.73 -9.42
C ARG A 27 -26.04 4.33 -10.77
N ILE A 28 -25.35 5.46 -10.69
CA ILE A 28 -24.84 6.27 -11.79
C ILE A 28 -24.14 5.36 -12.81
N LEU A 29 -24.34 5.65 -14.10
CA LEU A 29 -23.52 5.14 -15.20
C LEU A 29 -22.03 5.19 -14.80
N GLY A 30 -21.38 4.04 -14.63
CA GLY A 30 -19.99 3.93 -14.16
C GLY A 30 -19.83 3.27 -12.78
N ALA A 31 -20.92 2.96 -12.06
CA ALA A 31 -20.87 2.20 -10.80
C ALA A 31 -20.29 0.78 -10.96
N ASN A 32 -20.41 0.18 -12.14
CA ASN A 32 -19.78 -1.12 -12.46
C ASN A 32 -18.32 -0.98 -12.93
N ASP A 33 -17.84 0.23 -13.21
CA ASP A 33 -16.48 0.53 -13.68
C ASP A 33 -15.61 1.18 -12.58
N ARG A 34 -16.18 1.39 -11.39
CA ARG A 34 -15.49 2.00 -10.25
C ARG A 34 -14.61 0.98 -9.56
N ILE A 35 -13.32 1.30 -9.42
CA ILE A 35 -12.34 0.42 -8.77
C ILE A 35 -12.56 0.48 -7.26
N ARG A 36 -12.80 -0.67 -6.63
CA ARG A 36 -13.00 -0.79 -5.18
C ARG A 36 -11.66 -1.05 -4.50
N VAL A 37 -11.24 -0.15 -3.64
CA VAL A 37 -9.91 -0.18 -3.01
C VAL A 37 -10.03 -0.53 -1.52
N GLY A 38 -9.33 -1.58 -1.12
CA GLY A 38 -9.18 -1.99 0.26
C GLY A 38 -7.96 -1.36 0.93
N ILE A 39 -8.04 -1.16 2.23
CA ILE A 39 -6.97 -0.59 3.05
C ILE A 39 -6.41 -1.70 3.93
N VAL A 40 -5.11 -2.00 3.82
CA VAL A 40 -4.42 -2.98 4.67
C VAL A 40 -3.41 -2.25 5.55
N GLY A 41 -3.79 -2.03 6.82
CA GLY A 41 -3.10 -1.22 7.81
C GLY A 41 -3.54 0.25 7.81
N PHE A 42 -4.07 0.74 8.93
CA PHE A 42 -4.54 2.13 9.10
C PHE A 42 -3.73 2.88 10.16
N SER A 43 -2.42 3.01 9.91
CA SER A 43 -1.51 3.73 10.80
C SER A 43 -1.05 5.05 10.18
N ASP A 44 -0.05 5.69 10.79
CA ASP A 44 0.39 7.05 10.45
C ASP A 44 0.65 7.26 8.96
N ARG A 45 1.33 6.31 8.31
CA ARG A 45 1.74 6.46 6.91
C ARG A 45 0.53 6.55 5.99
N PHE A 46 -0.43 5.67 6.20
CA PHE A 46 -1.68 5.70 5.47
C PHE A 46 -2.47 6.97 5.78
N ARG A 47 -2.72 7.26 7.06
CA ARG A 47 -3.56 8.36 7.51
C ARG A 47 -3.07 9.74 7.08
N SER A 48 -1.76 9.98 7.19
CA SER A 48 -1.17 11.30 6.95
C SER A 48 -0.79 11.55 5.50
N SER A 49 -0.59 10.49 4.71
CA SER A 49 -0.04 10.62 3.34
C SER A 49 -0.91 9.94 2.30
N LEU A 50 -1.14 8.62 2.42
CA LEU A 50 -1.81 7.85 1.37
C LEU A 50 -3.31 8.20 1.29
N SER A 51 -4.03 8.21 2.41
CA SER A 51 -5.45 8.53 2.43
C SER A 51 -5.76 9.90 1.80
N PRO A 52 -5.10 11.01 2.20
CA PRO A 52 -5.34 12.31 1.54
C PRO A 52 -5.03 12.30 0.05
N ALA A 53 -3.90 11.73 -0.38
CA ALA A 53 -3.47 11.73 -1.78
C ALA A 53 -4.40 10.91 -2.68
N PHE A 54 -4.85 9.75 -2.18
CA PHE A 54 -5.81 8.92 -2.92
C PHE A 54 -7.20 9.56 -2.92
N LEU A 55 -7.68 10.08 -1.78
CA LEU A 55 -8.99 10.76 -1.75
C LEU A 55 -9.04 11.97 -2.70
N SER A 56 -7.94 12.71 -2.88
CA SER A 56 -7.92 13.84 -3.82
C SER A 56 -8.06 13.45 -5.30
N LEU A 57 -7.83 12.18 -5.63
CA LEU A 57 -7.90 11.66 -7.01
C LEU A 57 -9.04 10.65 -7.20
N ALA A 58 -9.80 10.33 -6.15
CA ALA A 58 -10.81 9.28 -6.16
C ALA A 58 -11.89 9.49 -7.24
N ASP A 59 -12.39 10.73 -7.35
CA ASP A 59 -13.40 11.07 -8.35
C ASP A 59 -12.82 11.11 -9.77
N GLU A 60 -11.62 11.70 -9.94
CA GLU A 60 -10.94 11.81 -11.24
C GLU A 60 -10.59 10.44 -11.83
N LEU A 61 -10.08 9.53 -10.99
CA LEU A 61 -9.62 8.21 -11.39
C LEU A 61 -10.69 7.11 -11.16
N ASN A 62 -11.93 7.51 -10.83
CA ASN A 62 -13.07 6.64 -10.61
C ASN A 62 -12.79 5.42 -9.70
N PHE A 63 -12.35 5.68 -8.47
CA PHE A 63 -12.18 4.64 -7.45
C PHE A 63 -12.73 5.08 -6.09
N GLU A 64 -12.93 4.12 -5.19
CA GLU A 64 -13.38 4.40 -3.83
C GLU A 64 -12.79 3.43 -2.81
N PHE A 65 -12.76 3.85 -1.53
CA PHE A 65 -12.42 2.93 -0.44
C PHE A 65 -13.66 2.17 0.01
N THR A 66 -13.60 0.84 0.01
CA THR A 66 -14.74 -0.03 0.36
C THR A 66 -14.52 -0.85 1.62
N ALA A 67 -13.28 -1.25 1.89
CA ALA A 67 -12.95 -2.12 3.00
C ALA A 67 -11.64 -1.73 3.69
N LEU A 68 -11.49 -2.11 4.96
CA LEU A 68 -10.28 -1.88 5.75
C LEU A 68 -9.97 -3.05 6.67
N SER A 69 -8.73 -3.52 6.61
CA SER A 69 -8.13 -4.51 7.50
C SER A 69 -7.09 -3.84 8.38
N ASP A 70 -7.22 -4.05 9.69
CA ASP A 70 -6.16 -3.79 10.66
C ASP A 70 -6.33 -4.79 11.80
N LEU A 71 -5.25 -5.37 12.33
CA LEU A 71 -5.35 -6.32 13.44
C LEU A 71 -5.80 -5.63 14.73
N TRP A 72 -5.40 -4.37 14.94
CA TRP A 72 -5.71 -3.64 16.16
C TRP A 72 -7.10 -3.00 16.09
N SER A 73 -8.01 -3.40 16.98
CA SER A 73 -9.40 -2.88 17.04
C SER A 73 -9.49 -1.36 17.05
N ILE A 74 -8.63 -0.70 17.83
CA ILE A 74 -8.59 0.76 17.94
C ILE A 74 -8.30 1.42 16.59
N ARG A 75 -7.47 0.82 15.72
CA ARG A 75 -7.22 1.37 14.37
C ARG A 75 -8.42 1.25 13.47
N ARG A 76 -9.16 0.14 13.56
CA ARG A 76 -10.43 -0.03 12.83
C ARG A 76 -11.47 1.00 13.28
N GLU A 77 -11.61 1.23 14.58
CA GLU A 77 -12.52 2.25 15.15
C GLU A 77 -12.13 3.68 14.73
N GLU A 78 -10.84 4.01 14.80
CA GLU A 78 -10.32 5.30 14.35
C GLU A 78 -10.59 5.53 12.86
N ALA A 79 -10.46 4.48 12.03
CA ALA A 79 -10.75 4.54 10.60
C ALA A 79 -12.23 4.75 10.32
N ASP A 80 -13.09 3.95 10.96
CA ASP A 80 -14.55 4.03 10.80
C ASP A 80 -15.05 5.45 11.10
N LYS A 81 -14.61 6.03 12.23
CA LYS A 81 -14.95 7.40 12.59
C LYS A 81 -14.46 8.42 11.55
N PHE A 82 -13.23 8.27 11.07
CA PHE A 82 -12.62 9.19 10.11
C PHE A 82 -13.34 9.18 8.74
N TYR A 83 -13.71 8.00 8.25
CA TYR A 83 -14.35 7.86 6.95
C TYR A 83 -15.85 8.16 7.00
N LYS A 84 -16.56 7.79 8.07
CA LYS A 84 -17.97 8.19 8.28
C LYS A 84 -18.14 9.70 8.34
N SER A 85 -17.18 10.42 8.94
CA SER A 85 -17.22 11.90 8.95
C SER A 85 -17.05 12.53 7.56
N ARG A 86 -16.76 11.72 6.52
CA ARG A 86 -16.62 12.11 5.11
C ARG A 86 -17.68 11.46 4.23
N GLY A 87 -18.69 10.81 4.82
CA GLY A 87 -19.73 10.10 4.08
C GLY A 87 -19.28 8.79 3.44
N ILE A 88 -18.10 8.27 3.81
CA ILE A 88 -17.57 7.00 3.30
C ILE A 88 -17.84 5.90 4.32
N THR A 89 -18.47 4.81 3.88
CA THR A 89 -18.70 3.63 4.72
C THR A 89 -17.72 2.54 4.33
N LEU A 90 -16.93 2.06 5.30
CA LEU A 90 -16.00 0.96 5.10
C LEU A 90 -16.51 -0.31 5.76
N ARG A 91 -16.36 -1.44 5.08
CA ARG A 91 -16.43 -2.75 5.74
C ARG A 91 -15.14 -2.97 6.52
N LEU A 92 -15.26 -3.12 7.84
CA LEU A 92 -14.13 -3.37 8.72
C LEU A 92 -13.85 -4.88 8.82
N ALA A 93 -12.61 -5.27 8.57
CA ALA A 93 -12.10 -6.63 8.67
C ALA A 93 -11.05 -6.70 9.78
N ARG A 94 -11.11 -7.77 10.58
CA ARG A 94 -10.17 -8.01 11.70
C ARG A 94 -8.80 -8.49 11.24
N ASN A 95 -8.73 -9.05 10.02
CA ASN A 95 -7.53 -9.54 9.38
C ASN A 95 -7.70 -9.50 7.85
N ASN A 96 -6.61 -9.78 7.13
CA ASN A 96 -6.58 -9.66 5.67
C ASN A 96 -7.48 -10.70 5.00
N GLU A 97 -7.57 -11.92 5.53
CA GLU A 97 -8.44 -12.97 5.00
C GLU A 97 -9.92 -12.56 5.06
N GLU A 98 -10.36 -11.93 6.16
CA GLU A 98 -11.71 -11.39 6.27
C GLU A 98 -11.94 -10.22 5.29
N LEU A 99 -10.91 -9.43 4.97
CA LEU A 99 -11.00 -8.42 3.92
C LEU A 99 -11.18 -9.08 2.54
N TYR A 100 -10.32 -10.03 2.17
CA TYR A 100 -10.35 -10.68 0.85
C TYR A 100 -11.60 -11.54 0.64
N ASN A 101 -12.06 -12.24 1.68
CA ASN A 101 -13.28 -13.05 1.64
C ASN A 101 -14.55 -12.23 1.39
N GLY A 102 -14.51 -10.91 1.61
CA GLY A 102 -15.63 -10.01 1.30
C GLY A 102 -15.91 -9.84 -0.19
N LYS A 103 -14.94 -10.15 -1.07
CA LYS A 103 -15.05 -10.07 -2.54
C LYS A 103 -15.58 -8.73 -3.08
N ASP A 104 -15.35 -7.66 -2.31
CA ASP A 104 -15.76 -6.29 -2.58
C ASP A 104 -14.59 -5.33 -2.77
N THR A 105 -13.42 -5.89 -3.10
CA THR A 105 -12.15 -5.18 -3.25
C THR A 105 -11.43 -5.67 -4.51
N ASP A 106 -11.14 -4.76 -5.43
CA ASP A 106 -10.44 -5.04 -6.70
C ASP A 106 -8.93 -4.77 -6.57
N ALA A 107 -8.56 -3.82 -5.71
CA ALA A 107 -7.17 -3.47 -5.42
C ALA A 107 -6.97 -3.17 -3.94
N VAL A 108 -5.75 -3.30 -3.41
CA VAL A 108 -5.43 -2.93 -2.02
C VAL A 108 -4.24 -2.00 -1.90
N ILE A 109 -4.29 -1.15 -0.87
CA ILE A 109 -3.14 -0.38 -0.39
C ILE A 109 -2.59 -1.06 0.86
N VAL A 110 -1.40 -1.65 0.75
CA VAL A 110 -0.67 -2.28 1.85
C VAL A 110 0.27 -1.28 2.49
N SER A 111 0.04 -0.97 3.77
CA SER A 111 0.84 -0.04 4.56
C SER A 111 1.03 -0.53 6.00
N THR A 112 1.31 -1.82 6.11
CA THR A 112 1.52 -2.56 7.36
C THR A 112 2.95 -2.37 7.88
N ALA A 113 3.43 -3.21 8.80
CA ALA A 113 4.82 -3.15 9.22
C ALA A 113 5.74 -3.62 8.07
N ASP A 114 6.94 -3.05 8.00
CA ASP A 114 7.85 -3.21 6.85
C ASP A 114 8.14 -4.69 6.52
N PHE A 115 8.31 -5.53 7.55
CA PHE A 115 8.59 -6.96 7.39
C PHE A 115 7.42 -7.78 6.83
N GLN A 116 6.21 -7.23 6.84
CA GLN A 116 4.97 -7.92 6.43
C GLN A 116 4.63 -7.65 4.96
N HIS A 117 5.17 -6.58 4.38
CA HIS A 117 4.79 -6.06 3.07
C HIS A 117 4.79 -7.10 1.95
N ALA A 118 5.89 -7.82 1.73
CA ALA A 118 5.98 -8.82 0.67
C ALA A 118 4.97 -9.96 0.84
N LEU A 119 4.79 -10.46 2.06
CA LEU A 119 3.86 -11.56 2.31
C LEU A 119 2.40 -11.10 2.19
N HIS A 120 2.05 -9.94 2.72
CA HIS A 120 0.73 -9.33 2.50
C HIS A 120 0.47 -9.00 1.02
N CYS A 121 1.51 -8.63 0.25
CA CYS A 121 1.41 -8.48 -1.20
C CYS A 121 1.08 -9.82 -1.87
N ALA A 122 1.76 -10.91 -1.48
CA ALA A 122 1.49 -12.25 -1.98
C ALA A 122 0.05 -12.71 -1.65
N GLU A 123 -0.40 -12.49 -0.41
CA GLU A 123 -1.78 -12.76 0.02
C GLU A 123 -2.80 -12.02 -0.87
N ALA A 124 -2.59 -10.72 -1.10
CA ALA A 124 -3.48 -9.88 -1.87
C ALA A 124 -3.58 -10.31 -3.34
N VAL A 125 -2.46 -10.56 -4.02
CA VAL A 125 -2.48 -10.97 -5.42
C VAL A 125 -3.09 -12.36 -5.60
N ASN A 126 -2.84 -13.27 -4.67
CA ASN A 126 -3.48 -14.59 -4.64
C ASN A 126 -4.99 -14.51 -4.37
N ALA A 127 -5.42 -13.50 -3.62
CA ALA A 127 -6.84 -13.18 -3.45
C ALA A 127 -7.46 -12.51 -4.70
N GLY A 128 -6.67 -12.24 -5.73
CA GLY A 128 -7.12 -11.65 -6.98
C GLY A 128 -7.13 -10.13 -7.00
N CYS A 129 -6.51 -9.45 -6.02
CA CYS A 129 -6.43 -8.00 -5.97
C CYS A 129 -5.16 -7.45 -6.64
N ASP A 130 -5.27 -6.30 -7.29
CA ASP A 130 -4.10 -5.48 -7.61
C ASP A 130 -3.55 -4.82 -6.32
N VAL A 131 -2.27 -4.43 -6.30
CA VAL A 131 -1.60 -4.02 -5.06
C VAL A 131 -0.78 -2.75 -5.24
N TYR A 132 -1.05 -1.75 -4.41
CA TYR A 132 -0.06 -0.74 -4.04
C TYR A 132 0.57 -1.15 -2.70
N CYS A 133 1.87 -1.40 -2.65
CA CYS A 133 2.55 -1.78 -1.41
C CYS A 133 3.58 -0.72 -1.02
N GLU A 134 3.51 -0.22 0.21
CA GLU A 134 4.53 0.69 0.74
C GLU A 134 5.92 0.05 0.76
N LYS A 135 6.93 0.93 0.84
CA LYS A 135 8.34 0.55 0.93
C LYS A 135 8.80 0.57 2.41
N PRO A 136 9.87 -0.16 2.78
CA PRO A 136 10.60 -1.14 1.96
C PRO A 136 9.74 -2.38 1.69
N PHE A 137 9.96 -3.05 0.56
CA PHE A 137 9.07 -4.13 0.12
C PHE A 137 9.25 -5.42 0.93
N ALA A 138 10.48 -5.77 1.31
CA ALA A 138 10.81 -6.97 2.05
C ALA A 138 12.05 -6.75 2.93
N GLU A 139 12.11 -7.43 4.08
CA GLU A 139 13.31 -7.47 4.93
C GLU A 139 14.18 -8.70 4.64
N THR A 140 13.67 -9.70 3.92
CA THR A 140 14.45 -10.87 3.48
C THR A 140 14.25 -11.15 2.00
N MET A 141 15.28 -11.73 1.36
CA MET A 141 15.20 -12.18 -0.03
C MET A 141 14.22 -13.35 -0.21
N ALA A 142 13.98 -14.15 0.84
CA ALA A 142 13.00 -15.22 0.79
C ALA A 142 11.58 -14.65 0.67
N ASP A 143 11.23 -13.67 1.51
CA ASP A 143 9.94 -12.99 1.46
C ASP A 143 9.72 -12.31 0.10
N ALA A 144 10.75 -11.64 -0.43
CA ALA A 144 10.69 -11.00 -1.75
C ALA A 144 10.45 -12.00 -2.89
N ARG A 145 11.08 -13.18 -2.84
CA ARG A 145 10.90 -14.24 -3.86
C ARG A 145 9.50 -14.84 -3.81
N ILE A 146 8.94 -15.06 -2.62
CA ILE A 146 7.57 -15.55 -2.45
C ILE A 146 6.59 -14.59 -3.11
N ALA A 147 6.74 -13.29 -2.85
CA ALA A 147 5.88 -12.28 -3.45
C ALA A 147 6.05 -12.19 -4.96
N LEU A 148 7.29 -12.23 -5.46
CA LEU A 148 7.57 -12.22 -6.90
C LEU A 148 6.90 -13.40 -7.62
N GLU A 149 7.00 -14.61 -7.08
CA GLU A 149 6.37 -15.79 -7.63
C GLU A 149 4.85 -15.64 -7.69
N ALA A 150 4.21 -15.20 -6.60
CA ALA A 150 2.77 -14.98 -6.55
C ALA A 150 2.31 -13.93 -7.57
N VAL A 151 3.05 -12.83 -7.73
CA VAL A 151 2.76 -11.78 -8.71
C VAL A 151 2.86 -12.33 -10.14
N GLN A 152 3.91 -13.10 -10.45
CA GLN A 152 4.09 -13.71 -11.76
C GLN A 152 3.01 -14.73 -12.10
N GLN A 153 2.60 -15.54 -11.12
CA GLN A 153 1.56 -16.57 -11.31
C GLN A 153 0.17 -15.98 -11.51
N THR A 154 -0.15 -14.92 -10.78
CA THR A 154 -1.49 -14.30 -10.78
C THR A 154 -1.67 -13.27 -11.90
N GLY A 155 -0.56 -12.69 -12.39
CA GLY A 155 -0.58 -11.62 -13.39
C GLY A 155 -1.17 -10.30 -12.88
N LYS A 156 -1.28 -10.13 -11.56
CA LYS A 156 -1.85 -8.92 -10.94
C LYS A 156 -0.91 -7.73 -11.03
N ILE A 157 -1.49 -6.54 -11.07
CA ILE A 157 -0.72 -5.30 -11.13
C ILE A 157 -0.20 -4.99 -9.73
N VAL A 158 1.12 -4.81 -9.62
CA VAL A 158 1.76 -4.42 -8.36
C VAL A 158 2.60 -3.16 -8.55
N GLN A 159 2.39 -2.18 -7.68
CA GLN A 159 3.18 -0.96 -7.58
C GLN A 159 3.79 -0.82 -6.19
N ILE A 160 5.09 -0.60 -6.14
CA ILE A 160 5.81 -0.33 -4.88
C ILE A 160 5.82 1.17 -4.61
N GLY A 161 5.67 1.56 -3.35
CA GLY A 161 5.57 2.94 -2.85
C GLY A 161 6.86 3.78 -2.93
N SER A 162 7.73 3.50 -3.90
CA SER A 162 8.94 4.27 -4.23
C SER A 162 8.61 5.62 -4.88
N GLN A 163 8.00 6.53 -4.11
CA GLN A 163 7.44 7.81 -4.57
C GLN A 163 8.42 8.71 -5.33
N ARG A 164 9.74 8.57 -5.11
CA ARG A 164 10.76 9.34 -5.84
C ARG A 164 10.66 9.13 -7.35
N ARG A 165 10.21 7.96 -7.80
CA ARG A 165 9.97 7.67 -9.23
C ARG A 165 8.85 8.52 -9.85
N SER A 166 7.99 9.12 -9.03
CA SER A 166 6.90 10.01 -9.47
C SER A 166 7.19 11.48 -9.20
N ALA A 167 8.34 11.81 -8.61
CA ALA A 167 8.67 13.17 -8.22
C ALA A 167 9.28 13.94 -9.41
N ALA A 168 8.70 15.09 -9.76
CA ALA A 168 9.06 15.85 -10.97
C ALA A 168 10.55 16.22 -11.04
N ASN A 169 11.16 16.53 -9.89
CA ASN A 169 12.59 16.84 -9.82
C ASN A 169 13.49 15.63 -10.13
N TYR A 170 13.09 14.42 -9.72
CA TYR A 170 13.85 13.20 -10.05
C TYR A 170 13.64 12.82 -11.53
N ILE A 171 12.43 12.97 -12.05
CA ILE A 171 12.14 12.74 -13.48
C ILE A 171 12.96 13.70 -14.35
N ALA A 172 13.02 14.98 -13.98
CA ALA A 172 13.84 15.97 -14.70
C ALA A 172 15.34 15.63 -14.65
N ALA A 173 15.84 15.14 -13.50
CA ALA A 173 17.22 14.70 -13.36
C ALA A 173 17.53 13.49 -14.27
N ASP A 174 16.67 12.46 -14.27
CA ASP A 174 16.79 11.30 -15.16
C ASP A 174 16.81 11.71 -16.64
N GLN A 175 15.89 12.59 -17.04
CA GLN A 175 15.83 13.12 -18.41
C GLN A 175 17.10 13.89 -18.78
N TYR A 176 17.63 14.71 -17.87
CA TYR A 176 18.88 15.45 -18.12
C TYR A 176 20.08 14.50 -18.27
N ILE A 177 20.18 13.48 -17.42
CA ILE A 177 21.23 12.43 -17.53
C ILE A 177 21.10 11.71 -18.88
N LYS A 178 19.90 11.24 -19.23
CA LYS A 178 19.62 10.54 -20.49
C LYS A 178 19.84 11.40 -21.74
N SER A 179 19.77 12.73 -21.62
CA SER A 179 20.08 13.63 -22.74
C SER A 179 21.56 13.62 -23.14
N GLY A 180 22.45 13.00 -22.35
CA GLY A 180 23.89 12.95 -22.58
C GLY A 180 24.64 14.21 -22.12
N LYS A 181 23.94 15.29 -21.76
CA LYS A 181 24.53 16.56 -21.31
C LYS A 181 25.28 16.46 -19.99
N PHE A 182 24.90 15.52 -19.12
CA PHE A 182 25.58 15.26 -17.84
C PHE A 182 26.95 14.56 -18.03
N GLY A 183 27.14 13.85 -19.14
CA GLY A 183 28.27 12.94 -19.33
C GLY A 183 28.09 11.59 -18.63
N LYS A 184 29.18 10.83 -18.53
CA LYS A 184 29.16 9.49 -17.93
C LYS A 184 29.16 9.59 -16.40
N ILE A 185 28.26 8.85 -15.74
CA ILE A 185 28.28 8.70 -14.28
C ILE A 185 29.48 7.82 -13.91
N VAL A 186 30.39 8.36 -13.10
CA VAL A 186 31.58 7.63 -12.60
C VAL A 186 31.54 7.39 -11.09
N MET A 187 30.73 8.15 -10.37
CA MET A 187 30.56 8.05 -8.92
C MET A 187 29.16 8.55 -8.54
N VAL A 188 28.56 7.91 -7.53
CA VAL A 188 27.33 8.37 -6.90
C VAL A 188 27.55 8.38 -5.40
N GLU A 189 27.33 9.53 -4.79
CA GLU A 189 27.37 9.69 -3.33
C GLU A 189 25.98 10.08 -2.84
N MET A 190 25.50 9.39 -1.81
CA MET A 190 24.19 9.66 -1.23
C MET A 190 24.30 9.71 0.28
N THR A 191 23.81 10.80 0.85
CA THR A 191 23.88 11.04 2.29
C THR A 191 22.48 11.30 2.82
N TRP A 192 22.16 10.72 3.97
CA TRP A 192 20.90 10.96 4.66
C TRP A 192 21.14 11.16 6.15
N ASN A 193 21.08 12.41 6.60
CA ASN A 193 21.23 12.78 8.00
C ASN A 193 19.86 13.15 8.55
N VAL A 194 19.29 12.29 9.41
CA VAL A 194 17.98 12.54 10.00
C VAL A 194 18.04 12.37 11.51
N ASN A 195 17.60 13.40 12.23
CA ASN A 195 17.33 13.33 13.65
C ASN A 195 15.87 13.70 13.89
N GLN A 196 15.04 12.71 14.22
CA GLN A 196 13.62 12.89 14.47
C GLN A 196 13.23 12.20 15.78
N PRO A 197 13.50 12.87 16.92
CA PRO A 197 13.11 12.36 18.23
C PRO A 197 11.62 12.01 18.27
N GLY A 198 11.28 10.88 18.89
CA GLY A 198 9.88 10.43 19.01
C GLY A 198 9.26 9.82 17.75
N ARG A 199 9.97 9.75 16.61
CA ARG A 199 9.41 9.13 15.40
C ARG A 199 9.02 7.66 15.61
N TRP A 200 9.94 6.88 16.21
CA TRP A 200 9.76 5.44 16.44
C TRP A 200 9.50 5.08 17.89
N ARG A 201 9.85 5.96 18.85
CA ARG A 201 9.49 5.80 20.26
C ARG A 201 8.12 6.43 20.50
N ARG A 202 7.16 5.63 20.95
CA ARG A 202 5.73 5.96 21.02
C ARG A 202 5.18 5.78 22.44
N PRO A 203 5.76 6.44 23.46
CA PRO A 203 5.42 6.20 24.87
C PRO A 203 3.95 6.47 25.20
N ASN A 204 3.27 7.32 24.43
CA ASN A 204 1.85 7.66 24.65
C ASN A 204 0.88 6.70 23.92
N VAL A 205 1.37 5.92 22.95
CA VAL A 205 0.54 4.99 22.16
C VAL A 205 0.75 3.55 22.60
N VAL A 206 1.97 3.17 22.97
CA VAL A 206 2.32 1.82 23.43
C VAL A 206 1.39 1.33 24.56
N PRO A 207 1.10 2.11 25.62
CA PRO A 207 0.22 1.66 26.71
C PRO A 207 -1.23 1.42 26.29
N ARG A 208 -1.66 1.89 25.11
CA ARG A 208 -3.03 1.70 24.60
C ARG A 208 -3.23 0.35 23.93
N LEU A 209 -2.16 -0.33 23.51
CA LEU A 209 -2.26 -1.62 22.82
C LEU A 209 -2.21 -2.76 23.83
N ARG A 210 -3.34 -3.47 23.99
CA ARG A 210 -3.45 -4.68 24.80
C ARG A 210 -3.48 -5.90 23.89
N GLU A 211 -3.01 -7.03 24.39
CA GLU A 211 -3.03 -8.30 23.65
C GLU A 211 -4.44 -8.66 23.17
N ALA A 212 -5.45 -8.45 24.01
CA ALA A 212 -6.85 -8.71 23.69
C ALA A 212 -7.44 -7.84 22.56
N ASP A 213 -6.78 -6.74 22.18
CA ASP A 213 -7.25 -5.82 21.14
C ASP A 213 -6.64 -6.13 19.76
N THR A 214 -5.74 -7.11 19.67
CA THR A 214 -5.01 -7.45 18.44
C THR A 214 -4.83 -8.97 18.29
N ASP A 215 -4.24 -9.39 17.17
CA ASP A 215 -3.79 -10.78 16.97
C ASP A 215 -2.27 -10.79 16.83
N TRP A 216 -1.59 -11.06 17.95
CA TRP A 216 -0.12 -11.05 18.01
C TRP A 216 0.51 -12.16 17.17
N ASN A 217 -0.15 -13.31 17.04
CA ASN A 217 0.35 -14.41 16.23
C ASN A 217 0.33 -14.04 14.75
N ARG A 218 -0.76 -13.43 14.28
CA ARG A 218 -0.84 -12.90 12.90
C ARG A 218 0.15 -11.79 12.64
N PHE A 219 0.35 -10.88 13.60
CA PHE A 219 1.31 -9.80 13.44
C PHE A 219 2.72 -10.32 13.15
N GLN A 220 3.16 -11.37 13.84
CA GLN A 220 4.51 -11.91 13.69
C GLN A 220 4.77 -12.56 12.31
N MET A 221 3.72 -13.00 11.60
CA MET A 221 3.81 -13.70 10.32
C MET A 221 4.82 -14.86 10.38
N ASN A 222 5.95 -14.74 9.67
CA ASN A 222 7.01 -15.74 9.62
C ASN A 222 8.20 -15.40 10.52
N ARG A 223 8.06 -14.45 11.46
CA ARG A 223 9.08 -14.17 12.47
C ARG A 223 9.00 -15.20 13.61
N PRO A 224 10.13 -15.46 14.32
CA PRO A 224 10.13 -16.39 15.45
C PRO A 224 9.05 -16.01 16.47
N PRO A 225 8.20 -16.96 16.89
CA PRO A 225 7.16 -16.68 17.88
C PRO A 225 7.77 -16.17 19.19
N THR A 226 7.22 -15.08 19.71
CA THR A 226 7.53 -14.54 21.04
C THR A 226 6.25 -14.24 21.81
N ALA A 227 6.36 -14.03 23.13
CA ALA A 227 5.28 -13.45 23.92
C ALA A 227 4.87 -12.06 23.38
N PHE A 228 3.62 -11.67 23.63
CA PHE A 228 3.10 -10.37 23.22
C PHE A 228 3.95 -9.23 23.78
N ASP A 229 4.28 -8.28 22.89
CA ASP A 229 5.02 -7.06 23.23
C ASP A 229 4.50 -5.89 22.40
N ALA A 230 3.77 -4.98 23.05
CA ALA A 230 3.20 -3.80 22.41
C ALA A 230 4.26 -2.87 21.78
N ARG A 231 5.50 -2.87 22.29
CA ARG A 231 6.59 -2.10 21.70
C ARG A 231 7.05 -2.73 20.40
N LYS A 232 7.19 -4.05 20.32
CA LYS A 232 7.50 -4.72 19.06
C LYS A 232 6.40 -4.51 18.01
N TYR A 233 5.14 -4.39 18.43
CA TYR A 233 4.04 -4.08 17.51
C TYR A 233 4.10 -2.63 16.98
N LEU A 234 4.19 -1.63 17.88
CA LEU A 234 4.03 -0.21 17.53
C LEU A 234 5.35 0.51 17.22
N GLU A 235 6.46 -0.01 17.72
CA GLU A 235 7.82 0.52 17.57
C GLU A 235 8.73 -0.48 16.83
N PHE A 236 8.17 -1.37 16.00
CA PHE A 236 8.85 -2.48 15.35
C PHE A 236 10.19 -2.12 14.67
N ARG A 237 10.33 -0.87 14.20
CA ARG A 237 11.56 -0.33 13.58
C ARG A 237 12.78 -0.28 14.51
N LEU A 238 12.56 -0.45 15.81
CA LEU A 238 13.59 -0.50 16.83
C LEU A 238 14.06 -1.93 17.15
N PHE A 239 13.43 -2.95 16.58
CA PHE A 239 13.62 -4.33 17.01
C PHE A 239 13.96 -5.25 15.83
N TRP A 240 15.07 -5.98 15.96
CA TRP A 240 15.31 -7.17 15.16
C TRP A 240 14.38 -8.31 15.61
N PRO A 241 13.84 -9.15 14.71
CA PRO A 241 14.01 -9.20 13.25
C PRO A 241 12.90 -8.46 12.45
N TYR A 242 12.23 -7.47 13.04
CA TYR A 242 11.10 -6.77 12.40
C TYR A 242 11.54 -5.61 11.49
N SER A 243 12.77 -5.12 11.64
CA SER A 243 13.32 -4.08 10.79
C SER A 243 14.85 -4.07 10.82
N SER A 244 15.44 -3.69 9.69
CA SER A 244 16.85 -3.30 9.55
C SER A 244 17.13 -1.84 9.95
N GLY A 245 16.13 -1.12 10.48
CA GLY A 245 16.28 0.25 11.01
C GLY A 245 16.39 1.32 9.91
N ILE A 246 17.28 2.30 10.13
CA ILE A 246 17.47 3.44 9.22
C ILE A 246 17.88 2.98 7.81
N PRO A 247 18.82 2.03 7.63
CA PRO A 247 19.16 1.50 6.32
C PRO A 247 17.93 1.00 5.55
N GLY A 248 17.14 0.05 6.08
CA GLY A 248 15.94 -0.45 5.40
C GLY A 248 14.94 0.64 5.05
N GLN A 249 14.77 1.63 5.93
CA GLN A 249 13.80 2.71 5.73
C GLN A 249 14.17 3.75 4.68
N TRP A 250 15.44 4.18 4.65
CA TRP A 250 15.89 5.32 3.84
C TRP A 250 16.75 4.91 2.67
N MET A 251 17.61 3.92 2.84
CA MET A 251 18.50 3.46 1.78
C MET A 251 17.69 2.93 0.60
N ALA A 252 16.55 2.27 0.84
CA ALA A 252 15.66 1.80 -0.23
C ALA A 252 15.27 2.91 -1.22
N HIS A 253 15.00 4.13 -0.73
CA HIS A 253 14.69 5.28 -1.59
C HIS A 253 15.91 5.77 -2.37
N GLN A 254 17.09 5.70 -1.75
CA GLN A 254 18.33 6.22 -2.32
C GLN A 254 18.86 5.27 -3.39
N ILE A 255 19.02 3.99 -3.04
CA ILE A 255 19.57 2.97 -3.93
C ILE A 255 18.69 2.75 -5.16
N ASP A 256 17.36 2.84 -5.03
CA ASP A 256 16.43 2.81 -6.15
C ASP A 256 16.72 3.92 -7.17
N THR A 257 17.05 5.14 -6.70
CA THR A 257 17.41 6.26 -7.59
C THR A 257 18.73 6.00 -8.30
N VAL A 258 19.72 5.39 -7.64
CA VAL A 258 20.99 5.03 -8.28
C VAL A 258 20.75 4.07 -9.43
N HIS A 259 19.97 3.00 -9.19
CA HIS A 259 19.63 2.03 -10.22
C HIS A 259 18.86 2.67 -11.37
N TRP A 260 17.89 3.53 -11.07
CA TRP A 260 17.14 4.25 -12.09
C TRP A 260 18.02 5.14 -12.96
N PHE A 261 18.87 5.98 -12.37
CA PHE A 261 19.66 6.97 -13.13
C PHE A 261 20.85 6.37 -13.86
N THR A 262 21.40 5.26 -13.34
CA THR A 262 22.57 4.59 -13.96
C THR A 262 22.20 3.49 -14.94
N ASP A 263 20.92 3.07 -14.96
CA ASP A 263 20.44 1.89 -15.70
C ASP A 263 21.17 0.58 -15.30
N LEU A 264 21.75 0.54 -14.10
CA LEU A 264 22.38 -0.65 -13.55
C LEU A 264 21.39 -1.38 -12.66
N ALA A 265 21.14 -2.67 -12.93
CA ALA A 265 20.16 -3.45 -12.18
C ALA A 265 20.56 -3.74 -10.73
N HIS A 266 21.85 -3.96 -10.45
CA HIS A 266 22.38 -4.26 -9.12
C HIS A 266 23.90 -4.03 -9.07
N PRO A 267 24.50 -3.82 -7.88
CA PRO A 267 25.95 -3.80 -7.74
C PRO A 267 26.56 -5.19 -8.04
N ARG A 268 27.85 -5.22 -8.42
CA ARG A 268 28.63 -6.48 -8.52
C ARG A 268 29.07 -7.00 -7.15
N THR A 269 29.42 -6.08 -6.25
CA THR A 269 29.90 -6.36 -4.90
C THR A 269 29.45 -5.23 -3.98
N VAL A 270 29.21 -5.54 -2.71
CA VAL A 270 28.81 -4.56 -1.70
C VAL A 270 29.69 -4.74 -0.47
N VAL A 271 30.13 -3.63 0.11
CA VAL A 271 30.78 -3.58 1.42
C VAL A 271 29.95 -2.64 2.29
N ALA A 272 29.63 -3.07 3.50
CA ALA A 272 28.95 -2.27 4.49
C ALA A 272 29.81 -2.19 5.75
N ASN A 273 29.97 -0.98 6.28
CA ASN A 273 30.61 -0.74 7.56
C ASN A 273 29.63 0.08 8.41
N GLY A 274 29.49 -0.28 9.67
CA GLY A 274 28.59 0.39 10.60
C GLY A 274 29.09 0.24 12.03
N GLY A 275 28.63 1.14 12.88
CA GLY A 275 28.91 1.16 14.31
C GLY A 275 27.79 1.90 15.03
N ILE A 276 27.75 1.78 16.35
CA ILE A 276 26.89 2.56 17.24
C ILE A 276 27.70 3.74 17.76
#